data_AF-A0A3S1F842-F1
#
_entry.id   AF-A0A3S1F842-F1
#
_cell.length_a   1.000
_cell.length_b   1.000
_cell.length_c   1.000
_cell.angle_alpha   90.00
_cell.angle_beta   90.00
_cell.angle_gamma   90.00
#
_symmetry.space_group_name_H-M   'P 1'
#
loop_
_entity.id
_entity.type
_entity.pdbx_description
1 polymer ?
#
loop_
_entity_poly.entity_id
_entity_poly.type
_entity_poly.pdbx_seq_one_letter_code
_entity_poly.pdbx_strand_id
1 'polypeptide(L)' 'REVLPHVPEPLGRRGVWFDCVSHDAAVYERDQLGAGAAFAGPAIVEQFDSTTVVPPGMSATVDGFLNILIVTKG' A
#
# COMPACT_ATOMS: atom_id res chain seq x y z
N ARG A 1 4.73 19.02 11.85
CA ARG A 1 5.85 18.08 12.08
C ARG A 1 6.29 17.58 10.72
N GLU A 2 7.57 17.61 10.40
CA GLU A 2 8.06 17.12 9.11
C GLU A 2 7.81 15.61 9.03
N VAL A 3 7.20 15.16 7.93
CA VAL A 3 6.92 13.75 7.66
C VAL A 3 7.97 13.27 6.68
N LEU A 4 8.87 12.40 7.15
CA LEU A 4 9.95 11.86 6.32
C LEU A 4 9.46 10.61 5.58
N PRO A 5 9.64 10.53 4.25
CA PRO A 5 9.31 9.33 3.50
C PRO A 5 10.07 8.10 4.01
N HIS A 6 9.39 6.96 4.14
CA HIS A 6 10.01 5.69 4.48
C HIS A 6 9.32 4.53 3.74
N VAL A 7 10.05 3.44 3.52
CA VAL A 7 9.47 2.20 2.98
C VAL A 7 9.03 1.33 4.17
N PRO A 8 7.74 0.99 4.30
CA PRO A 8 7.28 0.10 5.36
C PRO A 8 7.68 -1.36 5.07
N GLU A 9 7.92 -2.13 6.13
CA GLU A 9 8.10 -3.58 6.03
C GLU A 9 6.74 -4.27 5.85
N PRO A 10 6.56 -5.16 4.86
CA PRO A 10 5.33 -5.92 4.70
C PRO A 10 5.25 -7.06 5.72
N LEU A 11 4.03 -7.38 6.16
CA LEU A 11 3.77 -8.57 7.00
C LEU A 11 4.00 -9.89 6.25
N GLY A 12 3.90 -9.84 4.92
CA GLY A 12 4.04 -11.00 4.07
C GLY A 12 3.66 -10.66 2.64
N ARG A 13 3.44 -11.71 1.85
CA ARG A 13 3.07 -11.58 0.45
C ARG A 13 1.91 -12.52 0.11
N ARG A 14 1.04 -12.10 -0.80
CA ARG A 14 -0.16 -12.83 -1.22
C ARG A 14 -0.29 -12.83 -2.73
N GLY A 15 -0.51 -14.01 -3.30
CA GLY A 15 -0.85 -14.14 -4.72
C GLY A 15 -2.19 -13.48 -5.03
N VAL A 16 -2.21 -12.62 -6.05
CA VAL A 16 -3.40 -11.91 -6.53
C VAL A 16 -3.45 -11.94 -8.05
N TRP A 17 -4.63 -11.68 -8.62
CA TRP A 17 -4.83 -11.66 -10.07
C TRP A 17 -5.30 -10.28 -10.51
N PHE A 18 -4.59 -9.70 -11.49
CA PHE A 18 -4.98 -8.49 -12.20
C PHE A 18 -4.88 -8.76 -13.69
N ASP A 19 -5.90 -8.40 -14.47
CA ASP A 19 -5.91 -8.57 -15.93
C ASP A 19 -5.51 -9.98 -16.42
N CYS A 20 -6.00 -11.01 -15.72
CA CYS A 20 -5.66 -12.42 -15.98
C CYS A 20 -4.16 -12.77 -15.83
N VAL A 21 -3.39 -11.93 -15.14
CA VAL A 21 -1.98 -12.14 -14.78
C VAL A 21 -1.86 -12.30 -13.27
N SER A 22 -1.10 -13.31 -12.84
CA SER A 22 -0.79 -13.51 -11.43
C SER A 22 0.30 -12.54 -10.98
N HIS A 23 0.08 -11.89 -9.85
CA HIS A 23 1.05 -11.04 -9.17
C HIS A 23 1.26 -11.51 -7.74
N ASP A 24 2.42 -11.19 -7.18
CA ASP A 24 2.69 -11.38 -5.77
C ASP A 24 2.63 -10.01 -5.07
N ALA A 25 1.61 -9.79 -4.25
CA ALA A 25 1.33 -8.51 -3.62
C ALA A 25 1.91 -8.43 -2.21
N ALA A 26 2.57 -7.33 -1.87
CA ALA A 26 2.98 -7.05 -0.49
C ALA A 26 1.74 -6.79 0.39
N VAL A 27 1.67 -7.39 1.57
CA VAL A 27 0.57 -7.20 2.52
C VAL A 27 1.06 -6.33 3.67
N TYR A 28 0.32 -5.26 3.96
CA TYR A 28 0.59 -4.34 5.06
C TYR A 28 -0.58 -4.31 6.02
N GLU A 29 -0.31 -4.24 7.32
CA GLU A 29 -1.31 -3.88 8.33
C GLU A 29 -1.45 -2.37 8.36
N ARG A 30 -2.69 -1.86 8.25
CA ARG A 30 -2.95 -0.42 8.23
C ARG A 30 -2.34 0.28 9.44
N ASP A 31 -2.47 -0.30 10.62
CA ASP A 31 -2.03 0.30 11.89
C ASP A 31 -0.51 0.46 11.98
N GLN A 32 0.25 -0.23 11.13
CA GLN A 32 1.72 -0.13 11.06
C GLN A 32 2.19 0.92 10.04
N LEU A 33 1.29 1.46 9.22
CA LEU A 33 1.60 2.49 8.22
C LEU A 33 1.55 3.88 8.85
N GLY A 34 2.71 4.33 9.32
CA GLY A 34 2.94 5.69 9.80
C GLY A 34 2.92 6.75 8.69
N ALA A 35 2.78 8.02 9.09
CA ALA A 35 2.92 9.14 8.17
C ALA A 35 4.29 9.09 7.48
N GLY A 36 4.29 9.22 6.15
CA GLY A 36 5.49 9.12 5.32
C GLY A 36 5.71 7.74 4.73
N ALA A 37 4.96 6.71 5.13
CA ALA A 37 5.00 5.42 4.48
C ALA A 37 4.75 5.56 2.98
N ALA A 38 5.63 4.99 2.16
CA ALA A 38 5.56 5.00 0.71
C ALA A 38 5.85 3.61 0.14
N PHE A 39 4.98 3.12 -0.73
CA PHE A 39 5.12 1.80 -1.33
C PHE A 39 4.47 1.74 -2.72
N ALA A 40 4.95 0.83 -3.55
CA ALA A 40 4.41 0.58 -4.88
C ALA A 40 3.45 -0.62 -4.87
N GLY A 41 2.46 -0.60 -5.77
CA GLY A 41 1.64 -1.76 -6.05
C GLY A 41 2.38 -2.79 -6.93
N PRO A 42 1.95 -4.07 -6.93
CA PRO A 42 0.76 -4.60 -6.27
C PRO A 42 0.94 -4.72 -4.75
N ALA A 43 -0.02 -4.17 -4.01
CA ALA A 43 -0.04 -4.22 -2.55
C ALA A 43 -1.46 -4.32 -2.01
N ILE A 44 -1.60 -4.92 -0.83
CA ILE A 44 -2.83 -5.00 -0.06
C ILE A 44 -2.56 -4.33 1.29
N VAL A 45 -3.42 -3.41 1.68
CA VAL A 45 -3.47 -2.86 3.04
C VAL A 45 -4.70 -3.44 3.72
N GLU A 46 -4.48 -4.25 4.75
CA GLU A 46 -5.54 -4.84 5.55
C GLU A 46 -5.80 -3.97 6.78
N GLN A 47 -7.08 -3.87 7.14
CA GLN A 47 -7.59 -3.24 8.35
C GLN A 47 -8.73 -4.12 8.86
N PHE A 48 -9.04 -4.04 10.15
CA PHE A 48 -10.09 -4.86 10.77
C PHE A 48 -11.45 -4.80 10.03
N ASP A 49 -11.81 -3.66 9.47
CA ASP A 49 -13.10 -3.37 8.83
C ASP A 49 -13.01 -3.13 7.32
N SER A 50 -11.81 -3.13 6.74
CA SER A 50 -11.61 -2.75 5.35
C SER A 50 -10.36 -3.37 4.72
N THR A 51 -10.32 -3.39 3.40
CA THR A 51 -9.15 -3.80 2.65
C THR A 51 -8.96 -2.83 1.49
N THR A 52 -7.78 -2.20 1.44
CA THR A 52 -7.40 -1.32 0.34
C THR A 52 -6.41 -2.03 -0.57
N VAL A 53 -6.70 -2.06 -1.86
CA VAL A 53 -5.84 -2.68 -2.87
C VAL A 53 -5.14 -1.58 -3.67
N VAL A 54 -3.82 -1.69 -3.81
CA VAL A 54 -2.99 -0.84 -4.68
C VAL A 54 -2.58 -1.69 -5.89
N PRO A 55 -3.19 -1.50 -7.07
CA PRO A 55 -2.90 -2.28 -8.27
C PRO A 55 -1.45 -2.17 -8.78
N PRO A 56 -1.00 -3.11 -9.63
CA PRO A 56 0.28 -3.00 -10.33
C PRO A 56 0.43 -1.68 -11.08
N GLY A 57 1.60 -1.06 -10.99
CA GLY A 57 1.91 0.20 -11.68
C GLY A 57 1.40 1.46 -10.99
N MET A 58 0.66 1.33 -9.89
CA MET A 58 0.27 2.45 -9.02
C MET A 58 1.20 2.57 -7.82
N SER A 59 1.16 3.70 -7.12
CA SER A 59 1.88 3.93 -5.86
C SER A 59 0.96 4.47 -4.79
N ALA A 60 1.34 4.26 -3.53
CA ALA A 60 0.64 4.75 -2.36
C ALA A 60 1.59 5.47 -1.41
N THR A 61 1.12 6.56 -0.80
CA THR A 61 1.79 7.26 0.29
C THR A 61 0.81 7.54 1.44
N VAL A 62 1.33 7.61 2.66
CA VAL A 62 0.55 8.02 3.84
C VAL A 62 0.90 9.46 4.19
N ASP A 63 -0.08 10.35 4.15
CA ASP A 63 0.13 11.76 4.46
C ASP A 63 0.23 12.02 5.99
N GLY A 64 0.45 13.28 6.36
CA GLY A 64 0.54 13.68 7.77
C GLY A 64 -0.76 13.56 8.57
N PHE A 65 -1.90 13.34 7.90
CA PHE A 65 -3.20 13.10 8.50
C PHE A 65 -3.59 11.62 8.49
N LEU A 66 -2.68 10.74 8.07
CA LEU A 66 -2.91 9.30 7.96
C LEU A 66 -3.94 8.94 6.87
N ASN A 67 -4.08 9.75 5.84
CA ASN A 67 -4.78 9.34 4.63
C ASN A 67 -3.84 8.51 3.76
N ILE A 68 -4.35 7.46 3.13
CA ILE A 68 -3.65 6.74 2.07
C ILE A 68 -3.97 7.45 0.75
N LEU A 69 -2.95 8.03 0.12
CA LEU A 69 -3.04 8.66 -1.19
C LEU A 69 -2.56 7.67 -2.25
N ILE A 70 -3.46 7.24 -3.14
CA ILE A 70 -3.11 6.36 -4.26
C ILE A 70 -2.95 7.21 -5.52
N VAL A 71 -1.79 7.09 -6.18
CA VAL A 71 -1.50 7.76 -7.44
C VAL A 71 -1.60 6.73 -8.57
N THR A 72 -2.52 6.98 -9.49
CA THR A 72 -2.67 6.19 -10.72
C THR A 72 -1.68 6.67 -11.77
N LYS A 73 -1.14 5.76 -12.59
CA LYS A 73 -0.61 6.18 -13.89
C LYS A 73 -1.79 6.64 -14.74
N GLY A 74 -1.70 7.86 -15.27
CA GLY A 74 -2.64 8.37 -16.27
C GLY A 74 -2.54 7.61 -17.59
#